data_AF-A0A7V9B6G4-F1
#
_entry.id   AF-A0A7V9B6G4-F1
#
_cell.length_a   1.000
_cell.length_b   1.000
_cell.length_c   1.000
_cell.angle_alpha   90.00
_cell.angle_beta   90.00
_cell.angle_gamma   90.00
#
_symmetry.space_group_name_H-M   'P 1'
#
loop_
_entity.id
_entity.type
_entity.pdbx_description
1 polymer ?
#
loop_
_entity_poly.entity_id
_entity_poly.type
_entity_poly.pdbx_seq_one_letter_code
_entity_poly.pdbx_strand_id
1 'polypeptide(L)'
;ELTHFLNRTQKVPRKPIVAALLDILGNQGLSTDHPTAIREALFLWERHSPLSFPDCFHLALARQLDVTQIYTFDRKMNRYPGITRVES
;
A
#
# COMPACT_ATOMS: atom_id res chain seq x y z
N GLU A 1 -2.37 4.70 -7.23
CA GLU A 1 -3.04 5.75 -8.03
C GLU A 1 -4.17 6.51 -7.33
N LEU A 2 -5.30 5.89 -6.96
CA LEU A 2 -6.46 6.63 -6.40
C LEU A 2 -6.13 7.41 -5.11
N THR A 3 -5.41 6.79 -4.17
CA THR A 3 -4.94 7.44 -2.93
C THR A 3 -4.02 8.63 -3.21
N HIS A 4 -3.17 8.53 -4.23
CA HIS A 4 -2.29 9.62 -4.67
C HIS A 4 -3.10 10.78 -5.22
N PHE A 5 -4.00 10.53 -6.18
CA PHE A 5 -4.83 11.57 -6.79
C PHE A 5 -5.68 12.32 -5.77
N LEU A 6 -6.39 11.58 -4.90
CA LEU A 6 -7.25 12.20 -3.88
C LEU A 6 -6.43 13.01 -2.87
N ASN A 7 -5.31 12.49 -2.39
CA ASN A 7 -4.52 13.16 -1.35
C ASN A 7 -3.63 14.29 -1.88
N ARG A 8 -2.99 14.11 -3.05
CA ARG A 8 -2.01 15.07 -3.60
C ARG A 8 -2.64 16.08 -4.55
N THR A 9 -3.55 15.64 -5.43
CA THR A 9 -4.19 16.52 -6.42
C THR A 9 -5.40 17.22 -5.82
N GLN A 10 -6.29 16.47 -5.18
CA GLN A 10 -7.54 17.01 -4.60
C GLN A 10 -7.37 17.49 -3.15
N LYS A 11 -6.18 17.33 -2.56
CA LYS A 11 -5.86 17.72 -1.16
C LYS A 11 -6.81 17.14 -0.11
N VAL A 12 -7.49 16.04 -0.41
CA VAL A 12 -8.39 15.39 0.53
C VAL A 12 -7.55 14.78 1.67
N PRO A 13 -7.92 14.99 2.95
CA PRO A 13 -7.20 14.41 4.07
C PRO A 13 -7.18 12.88 4.01
N ARG A 14 -6.13 12.24 4.55
CA ARG A 14 -5.97 10.78 4.47
C ARG A 14 -7.11 10.01 5.14
N LYS A 15 -7.57 10.47 6.30
CA LYS A 15 -8.64 9.85 7.10
C LYS A 15 -9.94 9.57 6.32
N PRO A 16 -10.59 10.57 5.68
CA PRO A 16 -11.79 10.31 4.88
C PRO A 16 -11.53 9.43 3.65
N ILE A 17 -10.35 9.52 3.03
CA ILE A 17 -9.96 8.62 1.92
C ILE A 17 -9.91 7.17 2.43
N VAL A 18 -9.26 6.94 3.57
CA VAL A 18 -9.09 5.62 4.16
C VAL A 18 -10.44 5.01 4.55
N ALA A 19 -11.33 5.79 5.20
CA ALA A 19 -12.68 5.33 5.53
C ALA A 19 -13.44 4.87 4.27
N ALA A 20 -13.49 5.71 3.23
CA ALA A 20 -14.20 5.38 1.99
C ALA A 20 -13.62 4.14 1.27
N LEU A 21 -12.29 4.00 1.25
CA LEU A 21 -11.66 2.84 0.62
C LEU A 21 -11.88 1.54 1.42
N LEU A 22 -11.92 1.61 2.75
CA LEU A 22 -12.26 0.46 3.59
C LEU A 22 -13.71 0.02 3.38
N ASP A 23 -14.63 0.96 3.23
CA ASP A 23 -16.03 0.65 2.92
C ASP A 23 -16.15 -0.02 1.54
N ILE A 24 -15.44 0.50 0.52
CA ILE A 24 -15.40 -0.10 -0.82
C ILE A 24 -14.84 -1.54 -0.78
N LEU A 25 -13.76 -1.77 -0.02
CA LEU A 25 -13.18 -3.11 0.15
C LEU A 25 -14.10 -4.08 0.90
N GLY A 26 -15.07 -3.57 1.66
CA GLY A 26 -16.07 -4.38 2.35
C GLY A 26 -17.20 -4.89 1.45
N ASN A 27 -17.31 -4.40 0.20
CA ASN A 27 -18.36 -4.81 -0.71
C ASN A 27 -18.11 -6.21 -1.29
N GLN A 28 -19.11 -7.10 -1.18
CA GLN A 28 -19.03 -8.50 -1.62
C GLN A 28 -18.81 -8.69 -3.13
N GLY A 29 -19.02 -7.65 -3.94
CA GLY A 29 -18.79 -7.68 -5.39
C GLY A 29 -17.37 -7.31 -5.83
N LEU A 30 -16.50 -6.91 -4.90
CA LEU A 30 -15.14 -6.47 -5.21
C LEU A 30 -14.14 -7.56 -4.84
N SER A 31 -13.56 -8.22 -5.84
CA SER A 31 -12.39 -9.07 -5.64
C SER A 31 -11.12 -8.23 -5.74
N THR A 32 -10.21 -8.37 -4.79
CA THR A 32 -8.90 -7.73 -4.81
C THR A 32 -7.83 -8.73 -4.44
N ASP A 33 -6.65 -8.57 -5.02
CA ASP A 33 -5.48 -9.35 -4.62
C ASP A 33 -4.98 -8.82 -3.26
N HIS A 34 -4.75 -9.71 -2.31
CA HIS A 34 -4.23 -9.41 -0.97
C HIS A 34 -5.06 -8.36 -0.17
N PRO A 35 -6.35 -8.60 0.09
CA PRO A 35 -7.23 -7.64 0.78
C PRO A 35 -6.73 -7.27 2.19
N THR A 36 -6.06 -8.19 2.88
CA THR A 36 -5.43 -7.95 4.19
C THR A 36 -4.31 -6.92 4.08
N ALA A 37 -3.36 -7.08 3.16
CA ALA A 37 -2.28 -6.11 2.93
C ALA A 37 -2.82 -4.73 2.54
N ILE A 38 -3.86 -4.66 1.71
CA ILE A 38 -4.48 -3.37 1.35
C ILE A 38 -5.05 -2.67 2.59
N ARG A 39 -5.78 -3.41 3.44
CA ARG A 39 -6.36 -2.89 4.68
C ARG A 39 -5.27 -2.39 5.64
N GLU A 40 -4.21 -3.17 5.85
CA GLU A 40 -3.08 -2.77 6.69
C GLU A 40 -2.35 -1.55 6.15
N ALA A 41 -2.14 -1.49 4.84
CA ALA A 41 -1.52 -0.35 4.17
C ALA A 41 -2.33 0.94 4.35
N LEU A 42 -3.66 0.86 4.28
CA LEU A 42 -4.55 2.01 4.54
C LEU A 42 -4.41 2.53 5.97
N PHE A 43 -4.36 1.63 6.96
CA PHE A 43 -4.14 2.03 8.36
C PHE A 43 -2.74 2.61 8.60
N LEU A 44 -1.70 2.02 8.01
CA LEU A 44 -0.33 2.55 8.09
C LEU A 44 -0.24 3.94 7.46
N TRP A 45 -0.84 4.11 6.29
CA TRP A 45 -0.84 5.38 5.57
C TRP A 45 -1.63 6.46 6.31
N GLU A 46 -2.74 6.12 6.96
CA GLU A 46 -3.49 7.08 7.80
C GLU A 46 -2.62 7.62 8.95
N ARG A 47 -1.92 6.71 9.65
CA ARG A 47 -1.22 7.01 10.92
C ARG A 47 0.18 7.57 10.74
N HIS A 48 0.87 7.22 9.66
CA HIS A 48 2.29 7.54 9.48
C HIS A 48 2.52 8.52 8.32
N SER A 49 2.92 9.74 8.68
CA SER A 49 3.56 10.71 7.77
C SER A 49 5.08 10.60 7.96
N PRO A 50 5.93 10.61 6.90
CA PRO A 50 5.67 11.08 5.53
C PRO A 50 5.40 10.00 4.48
N LEU A 51 5.21 8.73 4.87
CA LEU A 51 5.09 7.61 3.92
C LEU A 51 3.97 7.80 2.90
N SER A 52 4.23 7.39 1.65
CA SER A 52 3.20 7.32 0.62
C SER A 52 2.41 6.00 0.74
N PHE A 53 1.23 5.95 0.14
CA PHE A 53 0.41 4.73 0.18
C PHE A 53 1.12 3.52 -0.48
N PRO A 54 1.77 3.63 -1.65
CA PRO A 54 2.56 2.53 -2.22
C PRO A 54 3.60 1.97 -1.25
N ASP A 55 4.31 2.85 -0.53
CA ASP A 55 5.32 2.44 0.45
C ASP A 55 4.68 1.62 1.59
N CYS A 56 3.52 2.08 2.08
CA CYS A 56 2.74 1.36 3.10
C CYS A 56 2.24 0.00 2.59
N PHE A 57 1.85 -0.08 1.32
CA PHE A 57 1.38 -1.32 0.70
C PHE A 57 2.50 -2.34 0.55
N HIS A 58 3.68 -1.93 0.10
CA HIS A 58 4.83 -2.84 0.04
C HIS A 58 5.24 -3.35 1.41
N LEU A 59 5.22 -2.50 2.44
CA LEU A 59 5.49 -2.93 3.82
C LEU A 59 4.46 -3.94 4.33
N ALA A 60 3.18 -3.69 4.11
CA ALA A 60 2.10 -4.60 4.51
C ALA A 60 2.17 -5.93 3.76
N LEU A 61 2.40 -5.89 2.44
CA LEU A 61 2.48 -7.08 1.61
C LEU A 61 3.72 -7.93 1.95
N ALA A 62 4.87 -7.30 2.17
CA ALA A 62 6.09 -8.00 2.57
C ALA A 62 5.90 -8.76 3.90
N ARG A 63 5.24 -8.11 4.87
CA ARG A 63 4.86 -8.74 6.15
C ARG A 63 3.87 -9.87 5.96
N GLN A 64 2.82 -9.68 5.16
CA GLN A 64 1.80 -10.70 4.92
C GLN A 64 2.40 -11.97 4.30
N LEU A 65 3.37 -11.82 3.40
CA LEU A 65 3.96 -12.95 2.71
C LEU A 65 5.08 -13.63 3.52
N ASP A 66 5.48 -13.10 4.68
CA ASP A 66 6.67 -13.50 5.42
C ASP A 66 7.94 -13.49 4.54
N VAL A 67 7.93 -12.60 3.53
CA VAL A 67 8.96 -12.54 2.50
C VAL A 67 9.93 -11.42 2.85
N THR A 68 11.17 -11.80 3.14
CA THR A 68 12.32 -10.87 3.19
C THR A 68 12.89 -10.58 1.80
N GLN A 69 12.51 -11.33 0.75
CA GLN A 69 13.04 -11.18 -0.61
C GLN A 69 11.93 -11.03 -1.66
N ILE A 70 11.67 -9.80 -2.10
CA ILE A 70 10.64 -9.51 -3.11
C ILE A 70 11.26 -9.59 -4.51
N TYR A 71 10.79 -10.55 -5.32
CA TYR A 71 11.03 -10.56 -6.76
C TYR A 71 10.10 -9.55 -7.43
N THR A 72 10.66 -8.41 -7.86
CA THR A 72 9.90 -7.35 -8.49
C THR A 72 10.71 -6.65 -9.57
N PHE A 73 10.06 -6.38 -10.70
CA PHE A 73 10.63 -5.60 -11.81
C PHE A 73 10.56 -4.08 -11.56
N ASP A 74 9.93 -3.64 -10.45
CA ASP A 74 9.84 -2.22 -10.11
C ASP A 74 11.15 -1.71 -9.48
N ARG A 75 11.86 -0.87 -10.25
CA ARG A 75 13.15 -0.27 -9.88
C ARG A 75 13.08 0.62 -8.62
N LYS A 76 11.89 1.05 -8.18
CA LYS A 76 11.73 1.90 -6.99
C LYS A 76 11.92 1.14 -5.67
N MET A 77 11.93 -0.18 -5.71
CA MET A 77 12.01 -1.06 -4.52
C MET A 77 13.41 -1.15 -3.89
N ASN A 78 14.47 -0.72 -4.59
CA ASN A 78 15.85 -0.68 -4.05
C ASN A 78 16.03 0.28 -2.86
N ARG A 79 15.02 1.09 -2.52
CA ARG A 79 15.10 2.11 -1.46
C ARG A 79 14.83 1.54 -0.06
N TYR A 80 14.51 0.27 0.08
CA TYR A 80 14.08 -0.33 1.34
C TYR A 80 15.15 -1.26 1.95
N PRO A 81 15.55 -1.05 3.22
CA PRO A 81 16.50 -1.93 3.89
C PRO A 81 15.89 -3.32 4.09
N GLY A 82 16.61 -4.36 3.65
CA GLY A 82 16.18 -5.76 3.70
C GLY A 82 15.66 -6.32 2.38
N ILE A 83 15.46 -5.49 1.35
CA ILE A 83 15.02 -5.96 0.03
C ILE A 83 16.23 -6.16 -0.89
N THR A 84 16.46 -7.39 -1.34
CA THR A 84 17.44 -7.70 -2.40
C THR A 84 16.72 -7.96 -3.71
N ARG A 85 16.98 -7.10 -4.70
CA ARG A 85 16.46 -7.27 -6.06
C ARG A 85 17.32 -8.30 -6.81
N VAL A 86 16.69 -9.33 -7.36
CA VAL A 86 17.35 -10.30 -8.26
C VAL A 86 16.88 -10.00 -9.69
N GLU A 87 17.80 -9.61 -10.56
CA GLU A 87 17.58 -9.54 -12.01
C GLU A 87 18.02 -10.89 -12.61
N SER A 88 17.11 -11.58 -13.28
CA SER A 88 17.42 -12.74 -14.15
C SER A 88 17.31 -12.33 -15.60
#